data_AF-A0A3B8SMP1-F1
#
_entry.id   AF-A0A3B8SMP1-F1
#
_cell.length_a   1.000
_cell.length_b   1.000
_cell.length_c   1.000
_cell.angle_alpha   90.00
_cell.angle_beta   90.00
_cell.angle_gamma   90.00
#
_symmetry.space_group_name_H-M   'P 1'
#
loop_
_entity.id
_entity.type
_entity.pdbx_description
1 polymer ?
#
loop_
_entity_poly.entity_id
_entity_poly.type
_entity_poly.pdbx_seq_one_letter_code
_entity_poly.pdbx_strand_id
1 'polypeptide(L)'
;MQYSVRELRDSLNDKVAGLGISEEFRGSVAFHSVLVEIDVLIAQMNMFSVASSVMVTEEKKKISFEWDSPYQEHYQFYIKVKNKNELSCAVVVERKPELGKDGLFTKEKRVIEKKAERNENNEVVLTTSGAIVRNIDNNTKSLNRSFAERKIYDEYGVMKDREFRTYPEMPLNDHIDKLKIDSILYIPRLVFVGGFMSDEYETRTVMVRHMLDTARVLVDNRKEEKKFIGEIPLNREHGLKNMELDKEFNYPKEVLIKPMSNEELEELIRKERNSVVGEGLRRYAKGRTEYYYSSVEDNSFISDFDGTKKLN
;
A
#
# COMPACT_ATOMS: atom_id res chain seq x y z
N MET A 1 -9.46 14.20 24.41
CA MET A 1 -8.23 14.96 24.76
C MET A 1 -7.85 15.82 23.56
N GLN A 2 -7.18 16.97 23.75
CA GLN A 2 -6.70 17.82 22.65
C GLN A 2 -5.17 17.94 22.70
N TYR A 3 -4.53 17.78 21.55
CA TYR A 3 -3.09 17.92 21.32
C TYR A 3 -2.85 18.24 19.85
N SER A 4 -1.64 18.65 19.47
CA SER A 4 -1.32 18.99 18.08
C SER A 4 -1.05 17.77 17.20
N VAL A 5 -1.13 17.93 15.88
CA VAL A 5 -0.67 16.91 14.93
C VAL A 5 0.81 16.59 15.11
N ARG A 6 1.63 17.58 15.48
CA ARG A 6 3.04 17.32 15.82
C ARG A 6 3.17 16.34 16.97
N GLU A 7 2.45 16.56 18.06
CA GLU A 7 2.44 15.62 19.20
C GLU A 7 1.85 14.26 18.83
N LEU A 8 0.87 14.20 17.92
CA LEU A 8 0.37 12.93 17.37
C LEU A 8 1.50 12.13 16.71
N ARG A 9 2.31 12.77 15.86
CA ARG A 9 3.39 12.12 15.12
C ARG A 9 4.54 11.72 16.04
N ASP A 10 4.94 12.62 16.94
CA ASP A 10 6.04 12.41 17.88
C ASP A 10 5.77 11.26 18.85
N SER A 11 4.49 10.93 19.12
CA SER A 11 4.08 9.85 20.03
C SER A 11 3.07 8.89 19.39
N LEU A 12 3.18 8.66 18.07
CA LEU A 12 2.17 7.93 17.30
C LEU A 12 1.89 6.52 17.84
N ASN A 13 2.94 5.79 18.23
CA ASN A 13 2.82 4.45 18.80
C ASN A 13 1.91 4.46 20.06
N ASP A 14 2.19 5.37 21.00
CA ASP A 14 1.45 5.44 22.26
C ASP A 14 0.02 5.94 22.05
N LYS A 15 -0.18 6.90 21.13
CA LYS A 15 -1.51 7.39 20.76
C LYS A 15 -2.38 6.30 20.14
N VAL A 16 -1.82 5.53 19.21
CA VAL A 16 -2.54 4.40 18.58
C VAL A 16 -2.79 3.28 19.61
N ALA A 17 -1.82 2.98 20.48
CA ALA A 17 -2.01 2.00 21.55
C ALA A 17 -3.16 2.39 22.51
N GLY A 18 -3.25 3.68 22.86
CA GLY A 18 -4.32 4.25 23.70
C GLY A 18 -5.74 4.07 23.13
N LEU A 19 -5.88 3.76 21.84
CA LEU A 19 -7.18 3.48 21.20
C LEU A 19 -7.73 2.08 21.50
N GLY A 20 -6.97 1.21 22.19
CA GLY A 20 -7.43 -0.11 22.64
C GLY A 20 -7.08 -1.26 21.68
N ILE A 21 -5.94 -1.17 21.01
CA ILE A 21 -5.29 -2.29 20.31
C ILE A 21 -4.64 -3.23 21.33
N SER A 22 -4.63 -4.53 21.03
CA SER A 22 -4.04 -5.56 21.90
C SER A 22 -2.51 -5.44 21.98
N GLU A 23 -1.94 -5.85 23.12
CA GLU A 23 -0.49 -5.94 23.28
C GLU A 23 0.12 -6.95 22.30
N GLU A 24 -0.60 -8.02 21.94
CA GLU A 24 -0.14 -8.99 20.94
C GLU A 24 -0.08 -8.41 19.53
N PHE A 25 -0.97 -7.47 19.20
CA PHE A 25 -0.89 -6.75 17.93
C PHE A 25 0.20 -5.69 17.94
N ARG A 26 0.30 -4.91 19.02
CA ARG A 26 1.37 -3.92 19.20
C ARG A 26 2.76 -4.54 19.21
N GLY A 27 2.90 -5.72 19.83
CA GLY A 27 4.15 -6.46 19.96
C GLY A 27 4.59 -7.17 18.68
N SER A 28 3.74 -7.23 17.64
CA SER A 28 4.15 -7.73 16.34
C SER A 28 5.18 -6.80 15.72
N VAL A 29 6.27 -7.36 15.18
CA VAL A 29 7.32 -6.58 14.49
C VAL A 29 6.75 -5.86 13.26
N ALA A 30 5.74 -6.45 12.62
CA ALA A 30 5.03 -5.85 11.50
C ALA A 30 4.17 -4.63 11.91
N PHE A 31 3.88 -4.43 13.21
CA PHE A 31 3.13 -3.27 13.69
C PHE A 31 3.86 -1.95 13.40
N HIS A 32 5.19 -1.97 13.35
CA HIS A 32 5.96 -0.80 12.91
C HIS A 32 5.58 -0.38 11.49
N SER A 33 5.35 -1.32 10.57
CA SER A 33 4.88 -1.02 9.21
C SER A 33 3.49 -0.36 9.23
N VAL A 34 2.62 -0.74 10.16
CA VAL A 34 1.30 -0.07 10.37
C VAL A 34 1.49 1.40 10.72
N LEU A 35 2.39 1.70 11.67
CA LEU A 35 2.67 3.06 12.12
C LEU A 35 3.30 3.91 11.02
N VAL A 36 4.23 3.35 10.24
CA VAL A 36 4.83 4.03 9.08
C VAL A 36 3.76 4.40 8.06
N GLU A 37 2.84 3.50 7.75
CA GLU A 37 1.76 3.76 6.78
C GLU A 37 0.78 4.84 7.26
N ILE A 38 0.53 4.92 8.57
CA ILE A 38 -0.22 6.03 9.19
C ILE A 38 0.55 7.35 9.06
N ASP A 39 1.84 7.36 9.41
CA ASP A 39 2.67 8.57 9.34
C ASP A 39 2.81 9.07 7.90
N VAL A 40 2.93 8.16 6.92
CA VAL A 40 2.95 8.51 5.49
C VAL A 40 1.69 9.24 5.07
N LEU A 41 0.50 8.81 5.51
CA LEU A 41 -0.75 9.53 5.20
C LEU A 41 -0.76 10.93 5.82
N ILE A 42 -0.27 11.09 7.05
CA ILE A 42 -0.18 12.39 7.70
C ILE A 42 0.85 13.27 6.98
N ALA A 43 1.98 12.70 6.58
CA ALA A 43 3.06 13.41 5.89
C ALA A 43 2.64 13.92 4.50
N GLN A 44 1.82 13.15 3.77
CA GLN A 44 1.28 13.54 2.46
C GLN A 44 0.42 14.81 2.50
N MET A 45 -0.10 15.15 3.68
CA MET A 45 -0.80 16.39 3.87
C MET A 45 0.16 17.58 3.74
N ASN A 46 1.47 17.45 3.97
CA ASN A 46 2.41 18.58 3.84
C ASN A 46 2.14 19.73 4.84
N MET A 47 1.76 19.40 6.08
CA MET A 47 1.56 20.37 7.16
C MET A 47 2.87 21.01 7.68
N PHE A 48 4.04 20.67 7.12
CA PHE A 48 5.38 21.20 7.45
C PHE A 48 5.53 21.80 8.87
N SER A 49 5.70 23.12 8.98
CA SER A 49 5.87 23.86 10.23
C SER A 49 4.56 24.12 10.99
N VAL A 50 3.41 24.00 10.32
CA VAL A 50 2.07 24.28 10.90
C VAL A 50 1.47 23.08 11.62
N ALA A 51 2.10 21.90 11.58
CA ALA A 51 1.65 20.72 12.31
C ALA A 51 1.51 20.95 13.83
N SER A 52 2.22 21.93 14.40
CA SER A 52 2.11 22.28 15.82
C SER A 52 0.84 23.08 16.16
N SER A 53 0.17 23.68 15.16
CA SER A 53 -1.05 24.47 15.33
C SER A 53 -2.33 23.76 14.87
N VAL A 54 -2.20 22.62 14.17
CA VAL A 54 -3.36 21.80 13.78
C VAL A 54 -3.74 20.93 14.96
N MET A 55 -4.96 21.12 15.48
CA MET A 55 -5.45 20.44 16.68
C MET A 55 -6.11 19.10 16.35
N VAL A 56 -5.81 18.12 17.19
CA VAL A 56 -6.32 16.75 17.12
C VAL A 56 -7.42 16.56 18.16
N THR A 57 -8.50 15.92 17.73
CA THR A 57 -9.58 15.45 18.60
C THR A 57 -9.40 13.96 18.83
N GLU A 58 -9.23 13.58 20.11
CA GLU A 58 -9.18 12.18 20.53
C GLU A 58 -10.44 11.82 21.33
N GLU A 59 -11.14 10.80 20.83
CA GLU A 59 -12.36 10.19 21.36
C GLU A 59 -12.12 8.69 21.60
N LYS A 60 -13.07 8.01 22.27
CA LYS A 60 -12.97 6.56 22.49
C LYS A 60 -12.81 5.82 21.15
N LYS A 61 -11.68 5.12 21.00
CA LYS A 61 -11.29 4.35 19.80
C LYS A 61 -11.10 5.19 18.52
N LYS A 62 -10.97 6.51 18.59
CA LYS A 62 -10.82 7.36 17.41
C LYS A 62 -9.94 8.58 17.67
N ILE A 63 -9.01 8.84 16.76
CA ILE A 63 -8.27 10.10 16.64
C ILE A 63 -8.67 10.74 15.31
N SER A 64 -8.92 12.04 15.28
CA SER A 64 -9.20 12.75 14.02
C SER A 64 -8.82 14.21 14.07
N PHE A 65 -8.55 14.79 12.90
CA PHE A 65 -8.33 16.22 12.73
C PHE A 65 -8.67 16.64 11.30
N GLU A 66 -8.84 17.95 11.12
CA GLU A 66 -9.05 18.57 9.82
C GLU A 66 -7.99 19.65 9.60
N TRP A 67 -7.66 19.92 8.34
CA TRP A 67 -6.67 20.93 7.99
C TRP A 67 -6.93 21.50 6.59
N ASP A 68 -6.95 22.83 6.51
CA ASP A 68 -7.00 23.55 5.25
C ASP A 68 -5.58 23.94 4.80
N SER A 69 -5.19 23.41 3.64
CA SER A 69 -3.93 23.71 2.99
C SER A 69 -3.92 25.10 2.36
N PRO A 70 -2.77 25.79 2.35
CA PRO A 70 -2.60 27.03 1.58
C PRO A 70 -2.82 26.83 0.07
N TYR A 71 -2.77 25.58 -0.42
CA TYR A 71 -3.00 25.20 -1.81
C TYR A 71 -4.46 24.86 -2.13
N GLN A 72 -5.41 25.39 -1.35
CA GLN A 72 -6.86 25.25 -1.59
C GLN A 72 -7.38 23.81 -1.53
N GLU A 73 -6.76 22.99 -0.68
CA GLU A 73 -7.18 21.63 -0.39
C GLU A 73 -7.65 21.55 1.05
N HIS A 74 -8.83 20.99 1.27
CA HIS A 74 -9.35 20.66 2.59
C HIS A 74 -9.07 19.19 2.88
N TYR A 75 -8.43 18.92 4.02
CA TYR A 75 -8.08 17.58 4.45
C TYR A 75 -8.87 17.17 5.68
N GLN A 76 -9.34 15.94 5.69
CA GLN A 76 -9.89 15.28 6.87
C GLN A 76 -9.12 13.99 7.10
N PHE A 77 -8.70 13.76 8.34
CA PHE A 77 -7.95 12.57 8.71
C PHE A 77 -8.56 11.90 9.93
N TYR A 78 -8.54 10.56 9.96
CA TYR A 78 -8.83 9.82 11.18
C TYR A 78 -8.01 8.54 11.30
N ILE A 79 -7.84 8.08 12.54
CA ILE A 79 -7.45 6.73 12.94
C ILE A 79 -8.58 6.18 13.80
N LYS A 80 -9.01 4.95 13.54
CA LYS A 80 -10.11 4.31 14.26
C LYS A 80 -9.75 2.86 14.57
N VAL A 81 -10.03 2.44 15.79
CA VAL A 81 -9.93 1.03 16.20
C VAL A 81 -11.32 0.41 16.17
N LYS A 82 -11.48 -0.67 15.40
CA LYS A 82 -12.75 -1.40 15.34
C LYS A 82 -12.81 -2.42 16.48
N ASN A 83 -11.75 -3.23 16.61
CA ASN A 83 -11.57 -4.21 17.68
C ASN A 83 -10.08 -4.29 18.05
N LYS A 84 -9.74 -5.09 19.06
CA LYS A 84 -8.37 -5.18 19.59
C LYS A 84 -7.30 -5.60 18.57
N ASN A 85 -7.68 -6.20 17.44
CA ASN A 85 -6.77 -6.68 16.40
C ASN A 85 -6.97 -5.96 15.05
N GLU A 86 -7.79 -4.90 15.00
CA GLU A 86 -8.14 -4.22 13.75
C GLU A 86 -8.22 -2.70 13.94
N LEU A 87 -7.40 -1.97 13.18
CA LEU A 87 -7.48 -0.52 13.06
C LEU A 87 -7.58 -0.09 11.60
N SER A 88 -8.13 1.10 11.36
CA SER A 88 -8.06 1.78 10.08
C SER A 88 -7.64 3.22 10.27
N CYS A 89 -7.02 3.79 9.25
CA CYS A 89 -6.84 5.22 9.12
C CYS A 89 -7.27 5.65 7.72
N ALA A 90 -7.77 6.87 7.59
CA ALA A 90 -8.07 7.41 6.28
C ALA A 90 -7.80 8.90 6.20
N VAL A 91 -7.47 9.33 4.98
CA VAL A 91 -7.41 10.73 4.59
C VAL A 91 -8.41 10.98 3.47
N VAL A 92 -9.16 12.07 3.60
CA VAL A 92 -10.02 12.62 2.57
C VAL A 92 -9.46 13.97 2.18
N VAL A 93 -9.30 14.21 0.89
CA VAL A 93 -8.81 15.48 0.34
C VAL A 93 -9.86 16.01 -0.62
N GLU A 94 -10.33 17.22 -0.37
CA GLU A 94 -11.27 17.93 -1.25
C GLU A 94 -10.56 19.15 -1.82
N ARG A 95 -10.46 19.19 -3.15
CA ARG A 95 -9.82 20.30 -3.85
C ARG A 95 -10.87 21.27 -4.37
N LYS A 96 -10.62 22.58 -4.24
CA LYS A 96 -11.50 23.58 -4.83
C LYS A 96 -11.59 23.39 -6.36
N PRO A 97 -12.71 23.77 -6.99
CA PRO A 97 -12.84 23.70 -8.45
C PRO A 97 -11.76 24.52 -9.15
N GLU A 98 -11.06 23.92 -10.10
CA GLU A 98 -10.03 24.57 -10.91
C GLU A 98 -10.41 24.54 -12.40
N LEU A 99 -10.10 25.60 -13.14
CA LEU A 99 -10.33 25.67 -14.58
C LEU A 99 -9.25 24.87 -15.32
N GLY A 100 -9.67 23.83 -16.03
CA GLY A 100 -8.82 22.98 -16.84
C GLY A 100 -8.33 23.67 -18.13
N LYS A 101 -7.36 23.04 -18.81
CA LYS A 101 -6.85 23.50 -20.12
C LYS A 101 -7.89 23.41 -21.24
N ASP A 102 -8.88 22.55 -21.04
CA ASP A 102 -10.07 22.38 -21.88
C ASP A 102 -11.16 23.43 -21.63
N GLY A 103 -10.94 24.36 -20.68
CA GLY A 103 -11.91 25.38 -20.30
C GLY A 103 -13.02 24.87 -19.37
N LEU A 104 -12.93 23.64 -18.88
CA LEU A 104 -13.92 23.05 -17.99
C LEU A 104 -13.48 23.14 -16.52
N PHE A 105 -14.41 23.46 -15.63
CA PHE A 105 -14.14 23.42 -14.20
C PHE A 105 -14.11 21.97 -13.72
N THR A 106 -13.06 21.58 -12.99
CA THR A 106 -12.96 20.26 -12.37
C THR A 106 -12.88 20.38 -10.87
N LYS A 107 -13.77 19.68 -10.16
CA LYS A 107 -13.68 19.46 -8.71
C LYS A 107 -13.16 18.04 -8.46
N GLU A 108 -12.19 17.88 -7.57
CA GLU A 108 -11.60 16.58 -7.24
C GLU A 108 -11.77 16.26 -5.74
N LYS A 109 -12.10 15.01 -5.45
CA LYS A 109 -12.12 14.43 -4.10
C LYS A 109 -11.30 13.16 -4.09
N ARG A 110 -10.29 13.08 -3.26
CA ARG A 110 -9.46 11.89 -3.07
C ARG A 110 -9.77 11.26 -1.72
N VAL A 111 -9.84 9.94 -1.69
CA VAL A 111 -9.98 9.18 -0.45
C VAL A 111 -8.93 8.08 -0.46
N ILE A 112 -8.13 7.99 0.60
CA ILE A 112 -7.25 6.84 0.84
C ILE A 112 -7.56 6.33 2.24
N GLU A 113 -8.02 5.09 2.32
CA GLU A 113 -8.23 4.36 3.56
C GLU A 113 -7.22 3.22 3.63
N LYS A 114 -6.58 3.06 4.80
CA LYS A 114 -5.73 1.92 5.11
C LYS A 114 -6.32 1.19 6.30
N LYS A 115 -6.40 -0.13 6.21
CA LYS A 115 -6.83 -1.03 7.27
C LYS A 115 -5.66 -1.95 7.63
N ALA A 116 -5.40 -2.11 8.92
CA ALA A 116 -4.44 -3.07 9.44
C ALA A 116 -5.16 -4.07 10.34
N GLU A 117 -4.89 -5.35 10.12
CA GLU A 117 -5.49 -6.45 10.86
C GLU A 117 -4.43 -7.49 11.21
N ARG A 118 -4.42 -7.96 12.46
CA ARG A 118 -3.66 -9.14 12.87
C ARG A 118 -4.54 -10.36 12.79
N ASN A 119 -4.17 -11.31 11.95
CA ASN A 119 -4.92 -12.55 11.77
C ASN A 119 -4.53 -13.63 12.80
N GLU A 120 -5.17 -14.79 12.69
CA GLU A 120 -4.96 -15.95 13.58
C GLU A 120 -3.57 -16.59 13.42
N ASN A 121 -2.92 -16.41 12.26
CA ASN A 121 -1.56 -16.88 11.98
C ASN A 121 -0.48 -15.91 12.48
N ASN A 122 -0.84 -14.92 13.31
CA ASN A 122 0.03 -13.84 13.78
C ASN A 122 0.59 -12.94 12.67
N GLU A 123 -0.02 -12.97 11.48
CA GLU A 123 0.36 -12.13 10.36
C GLU A 123 -0.33 -10.78 10.47
N VAL A 124 0.33 -9.75 9.97
CA VAL A 124 -0.29 -8.42 9.82
C VAL A 124 -0.64 -8.21 8.36
N VAL A 125 -1.94 -8.04 8.11
CA VAL A 125 -2.49 -7.74 6.80
C VAL A 125 -2.78 -6.25 6.74
N LEU A 126 -2.13 -5.56 5.81
CA LEU A 126 -2.39 -4.16 5.48
C LEU A 126 -3.18 -4.09 4.18
N THR A 127 -4.34 -3.48 4.20
CA THR A 127 -5.14 -3.22 2.99
C THR A 127 -5.24 -1.72 2.77
N THR A 128 -4.92 -1.23 1.58
CA THR A 128 -5.19 0.14 1.15
C THR A 128 -6.35 0.13 0.16
N SER A 129 -7.36 0.96 0.40
CA SER A 129 -8.45 1.25 -0.54
C SER A 129 -8.37 2.73 -0.91
N GLY A 130 -8.15 3.03 -2.18
CA GLY A 130 -7.96 4.40 -2.65
C GLY A 130 -8.87 4.74 -3.82
N ALA A 131 -9.23 6.01 -3.92
CA ALA A 131 -10.05 6.52 -5.00
C ALA A 131 -9.80 8.00 -5.26
N ILE A 132 -9.95 8.40 -6.52
CA ILE A 132 -10.00 9.78 -6.98
C ILE A 132 -11.32 9.95 -7.72
N VAL A 133 -12.15 10.87 -7.22
CA VAL A 133 -13.42 11.23 -7.82
C VAL A 133 -13.32 12.62 -8.42
N ARG A 134 -13.81 12.76 -9.65
CA ARG A 134 -13.85 14.04 -10.36
C ARG A 134 -15.26 14.39 -10.77
N ASN A 135 -15.58 15.66 -10.67
CA ASN A 135 -16.77 16.24 -11.26
C ASN A 135 -16.34 17.31 -12.25
N ILE A 136 -16.80 17.20 -13.48
CA ILE A 136 -16.43 18.09 -14.58
C ILE A 136 -17.65 18.93 -14.92
N ASP A 137 -17.48 20.25 -14.96
CA ASP A 137 -18.46 21.26 -15.33
C ASP A 137 -19.80 21.14 -14.57
N ASN A 138 -19.74 20.90 -13.25
CA ASN A 138 -20.91 20.71 -12.38
C ASN A 138 -21.89 19.63 -12.87
N ASN A 139 -21.40 18.61 -13.59
CA ASN A 139 -22.24 17.52 -14.05
C ASN A 139 -22.92 16.81 -12.86
N THR A 140 -24.17 16.40 -13.03
CA THR A 140 -24.90 15.67 -11.99
C THR A 140 -24.24 14.33 -11.61
N LYS A 141 -23.39 13.77 -12.49
CA LYS A 141 -22.62 12.54 -12.26
C LYS A 141 -21.13 12.84 -12.07
N SER A 142 -20.46 11.99 -11.30
CA SER A 142 -19.02 12.08 -11.05
C SER A 142 -18.30 10.86 -11.63
N LEU A 143 -17.00 10.98 -11.91
CA LEU A 143 -16.16 9.89 -12.40
C LEU A 143 -15.26 9.41 -11.27
N ASN A 144 -15.21 8.11 -11.03
CA ASN A 144 -14.42 7.50 -9.97
C ASN A 144 -13.36 6.58 -10.55
N ARG A 145 -12.10 6.83 -10.20
CA ARG A 145 -10.98 5.93 -10.46
C ARG A 145 -10.47 5.41 -9.14
N SER A 146 -10.44 4.10 -8.96
CA SER A 146 -10.07 3.48 -7.69
C SER A 146 -8.91 2.48 -7.84
N PHE A 147 -8.29 2.17 -6.70
CA PHE A 147 -7.26 1.15 -6.58
C PHE A 147 -7.35 0.46 -5.22
N ALA A 148 -6.83 -0.75 -5.15
CA ALA A 148 -6.72 -1.51 -3.91
C ALA A 148 -5.33 -2.14 -3.80
N GLU A 149 -4.78 -2.18 -2.59
CA GLU A 149 -3.52 -2.86 -2.29
C GLU A 149 -3.70 -3.75 -1.07
N ARG A 150 -3.08 -4.93 -1.07
CA ARG A 150 -2.94 -5.80 0.10
C ARG A 150 -1.49 -6.17 0.27
N LYS A 151 -0.96 -6.02 1.49
CA LYS A 151 0.37 -6.46 1.91
C LYS A 151 0.20 -7.41 3.09
N ILE A 152 0.89 -8.55 3.07
CA ILE A 152 0.87 -9.51 4.16
C ILE A 152 2.28 -9.66 4.71
N TYR A 153 2.42 -9.36 5.99
CA TYR A 153 3.67 -9.54 6.73
C TYR A 153 3.55 -10.76 7.64
N ASP A 154 4.59 -11.58 7.65
CA ASP A 154 4.69 -12.71 8.57
C ASP A 154 4.91 -12.25 10.03
N GLU A 155 5.02 -13.22 10.93
CA GLU A 155 5.27 -12.99 12.35
C GLU A 155 6.62 -12.29 12.65
N TYR A 156 7.57 -12.33 11.71
CA TYR A 156 8.88 -11.67 11.80
C TYR A 156 8.86 -10.24 11.24
N GLY A 157 7.76 -9.82 10.62
CA GLY A 157 7.66 -8.52 9.96
C GLY A 157 8.30 -8.47 8.58
N VAL A 158 8.50 -9.62 7.92
CA VAL A 158 8.91 -9.72 6.52
C VAL A 158 7.65 -9.86 5.66
N MET A 159 7.54 -9.03 4.62
CA MET A 159 6.43 -9.13 3.67
C MET A 159 6.58 -10.40 2.84
N LYS A 160 5.53 -11.22 2.82
CA LYS A 160 5.48 -12.47 2.05
C LYS A 160 4.63 -12.37 0.79
N ASP A 161 3.59 -11.54 0.83
CA ASP A 161 2.65 -11.35 -0.26
C ASP A 161 2.31 -9.87 -0.44
N ARG A 162 2.22 -9.45 -1.70
CA ARG A 162 1.71 -8.14 -2.10
C ARG A 162 0.80 -8.28 -3.29
N GLU A 163 -0.33 -7.58 -3.26
CA GLU A 163 -1.25 -7.52 -4.38
C GLU A 163 -1.74 -6.09 -4.58
N PHE A 164 -1.61 -5.57 -5.79
CA PHE A 164 -2.09 -4.25 -6.18
C PHE A 164 -3.04 -4.37 -7.36
N ARG A 165 -4.14 -3.62 -7.33
CA ARG A 165 -5.15 -3.63 -8.38
C ARG A 165 -5.60 -2.21 -8.68
N THR A 166 -5.76 -1.88 -9.96
CA THR A 166 -6.46 -0.68 -10.41
C THR A 166 -7.76 -1.05 -11.10
N TYR A 167 -8.72 -0.14 -11.09
CA TYR A 167 -10.02 -0.33 -11.72
C TYR A 167 -10.23 0.72 -12.81
N PRO A 168 -10.99 0.40 -13.86
CA PRO A 168 -11.41 1.38 -14.85
C PRO A 168 -12.11 2.56 -14.18
N GLU A 169 -12.05 3.71 -14.84
CA GLU A 169 -12.83 4.87 -14.41
C GLU A 169 -14.32 4.62 -14.64
N MET A 170 -15.13 4.77 -13.59
CA MET A 170 -16.55 4.46 -13.63
C MET A 170 -17.42 5.62 -13.14
N PRO A 171 -18.61 5.82 -13.75
CA PRO A 171 -19.52 6.86 -13.32
C PRO A 171 -20.15 6.52 -11.96
N LEU A 172 -20.28 7.54 -11.11
CA LEU A 172 -21.11 7.55 -9.92
C LEU A 172 -22.35 8.39 -10.19
N ASN A 173 -23.51 7.90 -9.77
CA ASN A 173 -24.81 8.51 -10.08
C ASN A 173 -25.12 9.79 -9.28
N ASP A 174 -24.14 10.35 -8.59
CA ASP A 174 -24.29 11.53 -7.75
C ASP A 174 -23.20 12.57 -8.04
N HIS A 175 -23.55 13.82 -7.73
CA HIS A 175 -22.62 14.93 -7.69
C HIS A 175 -21.63 14.74 -6.54
N ILE A 176 -20.39 15.17 -6.74
CA ILE A 176 -19.27 14.90 -5.84
C ILE A 176 -19.52 15.33 -4.38
N ASP A 177 -20.26 16.42 -4.18
CA ASP A 177 -20.61 16.96 -2.86
C ASP A 177 -21.56 16.08 -2.05
N LYS A 178 -22.30 15.19 -2.72
CA LYS A 178 -23.24 14.26 -2.08
C LYS A 178 -22.64 12.87 -1.86
N LEU A 179 -21.46 12.61 -2.42
CA LEU A 179 -20.84 11.29 -2.37
C LEU A 179 -20.29 10.98 -0.97
N LYS A 180 -20.79 9.88 -0.41
CA LYS A 180 -20.27 9.28 0.82
C LYS A 180 -19.01 8.47 0.53
N ILE A 181 -18.09 8.42 1.48
CA ILE A 181 -16.86 7.61 1.41
C ILE A 181 -17.18 6.15 1.08
N ASP A 182 -18.25 5.60 1.66
CA ASP A 182 -18.65 4.20 1.42
C ASP A 182 -18.98 3.93 -0.06
N SER A 183 -19.60 4.89 -0.75
CA SER A 183 -19.88 4.78 -2.18
C SER A 183 -18.61 4.92 -3.02
N ILE A 184 -17.71 5.83 -2.62
CA ILE A 184 -16.44 6.10 -3.31
C ILE A 184 -15.52 4.86 -3.25
N LEU A 185 -15.44 4.22 -2.08
CA LEU A 185 -14.55 3.09 -1.80
C LEU A 185 -15.23 1.72 -1.92
N TYR A 186 -16.44 1.64 -2.47
CA TYR A 186 -17.22 0.40 -2.52
C TYR A 186 -16.42 -0.78 -3.12
N ILE A 187 -15.86 -0.58 -4.30
CA ILE A 187 -15.08 -1.60 -5.02
C ILE A 187 -13.77 -1.95 -4.30
N PRO A 188 -12.88 -0.98 -4.01
CA PRO A 188 -11.59 -1.31 -3.44
C PRO A 188 -11.66 -1.88 -2.02
N ARG A 189 -12.78 -1.73 -1.29
CA ARG A 189 -13.00 -2.37 0.02
C ARG A 189 -13.43 -3.83 -0.08
N LEU A 190 -14.13 -4.21 -1.14
CA LEU A 190 -14.72 -5.56 -1.28
C LEU A 190 -13.80 -6.57 -1.97
N VAL A 191 -12.81 -6.09 -2.72
CA VAL A 191 -12.02 -6.95 -3.61
C VAL A 191 -11.30 -8.12 -2.91
N PHE A 192 -10.84 -7.92 -1.67
CA PHE A 192 -10.09 -8.94 -0.92
C PHE A 192 -10.96 -9.77 0.04
N VAL A 193 -12.27 -9.50 0.11
CA VAL A 193 -13.21 -10.17 1.03
C VAL A 193 -13.92 -11.35 0.35
N GLY A 194 -13.66 -11.58 -0.94
CA GLY A 194 -14.32 -12.61 -1.75
C GLY A 194 -15.66 -12.13 -2.31
N GLY A 195 -15.94 -12.45 -3.57
CA GLY A 195 -17.16 -12.05 -4.27
C GLY A 195 -16.94 -11.69 -5.74
N PHE A 196 -18.03 -11.36 -6.44
CA PHE A 196 -18.04 -11.08 -7.88
C PHE A 196 -17.05 -9.98 -8.33
N MET A 197 -16.81 -8.97 -7.48
CA MET A 197 -15.95 -7.83 -7.81
C MET A 197 -14.45 -8.16 -7.85
N SER A 198 -14.03 -9.36 -7.43
CA SER A 198 -12.62 -9.74 -7.39
C SER A 198 -11.99 -9.89 -8.77
N ASP A 199 -12.77 -9.88 -9.85
CA ASP A 199 -12.26 -10.08 -11.21
C ASP A 199 -12.48 -8.88 -12.14
N GLU A 200 -12.93 -7.72 -11.62
CA GLU A 200 -13.25 -6.53 -12.44
C GLU A 200 -12.11 -5.50 -12.55
N TYR A 201 -10.85 -5.93 -12.37
CA TYR A 201 -9.70 -5.03 -12.40
C TYR A 201 -9.28 -4.64 -13.83
N GLU A 202 -8.71 -3.45 -13.98
CA GLU A 202 -8.01 -3.00 -15.20
C GLU A 202 -6.57 -3.55 -15.22
N THR A 203 -5.87 -3.39 -14.09
CA THR A 203 -4.54 -3.96 -13.89
C THR A 203 -4.49 -4.69 -12.55
N ARG A 204 -3.71 -5.78 -12.53
CA ARG A 204 -3.43 -6.55 -11.32
C ARG A 204 -1.96 -6.92 -11.30
N THR A 205 -1.31 -6.63 -10.18
CA THR A 205 0.05 -7.06 -9.87
C THR A 205 0.01 -7.89 -8.60
N VAL A 206 0.53 -9.12 -8.66
CA VAL A 206 0.70 -10.00 -7.50
C VAL A 206 2.18 -10.29 -7.36
N MET A 207 2.70 -10.21 -6.15
CA MET A 207 4.04 -10.62 -5.79
C MET A 207 3.96 -11.60 -4.63
N VAL A 208 4.59 -12.76 -4.80
CA VAL A 208 4.72 -13.79 -3.76
C VAL A 208 6.21 -14.01 -3.55
N ARG A 209 6.67 -13.86 -2.30
CA ARG A 209 8.07 -14.07 -1.96
C ARG A 209 8.43 -15.54 -2.15
N HIS A 210 9.52 -15.79 -2.86
CA HIS A 210 10.04 -17.14 -3.03
C HIS A 210 11.30 -17.35 -2.19
N MET A 211 12.27 -16.45 -2.31
CA MET A 211 13.52 -16.46 -1.54
C MET A 211 13.78 -15.11 -0.87
N LEU A 212 14.92 -14.99 -0.17
CA LEU A 212 15.36 -13.77 0.52
C LEU A 212 15.30 -12.53 -0.37
N ASP A 213 15.81 -12.65 -1.59
CA ASP A 213 15.98 -11.57 -2.56
C ASP A 213 15.18 -11.80 -3.84
N THR A 214 14.17 -12.68 -3.84
CA THR A 214 13.36 -12.95 -5.04
C THR A 214 11.87 -13.02 -4.74
N ALA A 215 11.07 -12.64 -5.74
CA ALA A 215 9.63 -12.81 -5.72
C ALA A 215 9.14 -13.32 -7.08
N ARG A 216 8.14 -14.21 -7.03
CA ARG A 216 7.31 -14.50 -8.20
C ARG A 216 6.37 -13.34 -8.41
N VAL A 217 6.43 -12.73 -9.60
CA VAL A 217 5.62 -11.58 -9.97
C VAL A 217 4.66 -12.00 -11.09
N LEU A 218 3.39 -11.69 -10.92
CA LEU A 218 2.36 -11.78 -11.94
C LEU A 218 1.80 -10.38 -12.18
N VAL A 219 1.79 -9.94 -13.44
CA VAL A 219 1.10 -8.74 -13.89
C VAL A 219 0.13 -9.11 -14.99
N ASP A 220 -1.11 -8.65 -14.85
CA ASP A 220 -2.16 -8.76 -15.84
C ASP A 220 -2.71 -7.36 -16.11
N ASN A 221 -2.37 -6.79 -17.27
CA ASN A 221 -2.90 -5.52 -17.75
C ASN A 221 -3.92 -5.80 -18.85
N ARG A 222 -5.20 -5.78 -18.48
CA ARG A 222 -6.30 -6.10 -19.39
C ARG A 222 -6.60 -4.99 -20.40
N LYS A 223 -6.22 -3.76 -20.08
CA LYS A 223 -6.40 -2.62 -20.98
C LYS A 223 -5.45 -2.68 -22.18
N GLU A 224 -4.21 -3.11 -21.95
CA GLU A 224 -3.21 -3.27 -23.01
C GLU A 224 -3.09 -4.71 -23.51
N GLU A 225 -3.88 -5.64 -22.94
CA GLU A 225 -3.80 -7.09 -23.21
C GLU A 225 -2.38 -7.66 -23.00
N LYS A 226 -1.66 -7.13 -22.00
CA LYS A 226 -0.27 -7.52 -21.69
C LYS A 226 -0.19 -8.29 -20.39
N LYS A 227 0.57 -9.39 -20.39
CA LYS A 227 0.86 -10.17 -19.18
C LYS A 227 2.36 -10.30 -18.93
N PHE A 228 2.70 -10.41 -17.66
CA PHE A 228 4.02 -10.79 -17.19
C PHE A 228 3.86 -11.85 -16.11
N ILE A 229 4.58 -12.95 -16.21
CA ILE A 229 4.70 -13.95 -15.15
C ILE A 229 6.16 -14.37 -15.10
N GLY A 230 6.81 -14.25 -13.95
CA GLY A 230 8.21 -14.61 -13.82
C GLY A 230 8.75 -14.40 -12.41
N GLU A 231 9.91 -14.96 -12.13
CA GLU A 231 10.66 -14.60 -10.92
C GLU A 231 11.60 -13.43 -11.15
N ILE A 232 11.64 -12.53 -10.18
CA ILE A 232 12.36 -11.27 -10.26
C ILE A 232 13.16 -11.05 -8.97
N PRO A 233 14.40 -10.54 -9.08
CA PRO A 233 15.15 -10.11 -7.91
C PRO A 233 14.50 -8.88 -7.25
N LEU A 234 14.40 -8.91 -5.93
CA LEU A 234 14.01 -7.78 -5.10
C LEU A 234 15.15 -6.78 -4.99
N ASN A 235 14.81 -5.52 -4.74
CA ASN A 235 15.79 -4.49 -4.44
C ASN A 235 16.57 -4.88 -3.16
N ARG A 236 17.90 -4.92 -3.24
CA ARG A 236 18.75 -5.37 -2.12
C ARG A 236 18.89 -4.35 -0.99
N GLU A 237 18.58 -3.08 -1.22
CA GLU A 237 18.66 -2.01 -0.22
C GLU A 237 17.36 -1.83 0.56
N HIS A 238 16.21 -1.98 -0.13
CA HIS A 238 14.90 -1.64 0.42
C HIS A 238 13.85 -2.76 0.24
N GLY A 239 14.12 -3.72 -0.64
CA GLY A 239 13.17 -4.76 -1.01
C GLY A 239 13.21 -6.03 -0.16
N LEU A 240 14.29 -6.28 0.59
CA LEU A 240 14.43 -7.51 1.38
C LEU A 240 13.33 -7.66 2.42
N LYS A 241 12.92 -6.59 3.11
CA LYS A 241 11.79 -6.62 4.05
C LYS A 241 10.44 -6.45 3.35
N ASN A 242 10.33 -5.49 2.44
CA ASN A 242 9.05 -4.99 1.93
C ASN A 242 8.67 -5.47 0.52
N MET A 243 9.43 -6.40 -0.07
CA MET A 243 9.26 -6.87 -1.45
C MET A 243 9.21 -5.72 -2.47
N GLU A 244 10.05 -4.70 -2.28
CA GLU A 244 10.22 -3.64 -3.25
C GLU A 244 11.04 -4.14 -4.44
N LEU A 245 10.55 -3.89 -5.65
CA LEU A 245 11.29 -4.10 -6.90
C LEU A 245 12.17 -2.88 -7.16
N ASP A 246 13.18 -3.06 -8.01
CA ASP A 246 13.96 -1.94 -8.51
C ASP A 246 13.10 -1.00 -9.36
N LYS A 247 13.35 0.31 -9.29
CA LYS A 247 12.57 1.32 -10.04
C LYS A 247 12.74 1.20 -11.54
N GLU A 248 13.85 0.60 -12.00
CA GLU A 248 14.12 0.29 -13.40
C GLU A 248 13.43 -1.00 -13.89
N PHE A 249 12.61 -1.64 -13.04
CA PHE A 249 11.94 -2.88 -13.41
C PHE A 249 10.91 -2.65 -14.52
N ASN A 250 11.28 -3.05 -15.75
CA ASN A 250 10.45 -2.94 -16.95
C ASN A 250 10.23 -4.34 -17.56
N TYR A 251 9.52 -5.21 -16.82
CA TYR A 251 9.02 -6.52 -17.27
C TYR A 251 9.97 -7.22 -18.26
N PRO A 252 11.11 -7.73 -17.78
CA PRO A 252 12.19 -8.20 -18.64
C PRO A 252 11.74 -9.31 -19.58
N LYS A 253 12.38 -9.38 -20.75
CA LYS A 253 12.16 -10.48 -21.73
C LYS A 253 12.87 -11.77 -21.34
N GLU A 254 13.91 -11.67 -20.53
CA GLU A 254 14.69 -12.78 -20.04
C GLU A 254 15.19 -12.45 -18.63
N VAL A 255 15.15 -13.44 -17.74
CA VAL A 255 15.62 -13.31 -16.37
C VAL A 255 16.47 -14.51 -16.00
N LEU A 256 17.63 -14.22 -15.43
CA LEU A 256 18.54 -15.20 -14.86
C LEU A 256 18.83 -14.82 -13.41
N ILE A 257 18.62 -15.76 -12.49
CA ILE A 257 18.97 -15.60 -11.07
C ILE A 257 19.92 -16.72 -10.71
N LYS A 258 21.17 -16.37 -10.45
CA LYS A 258 22.20 -17.33 -10.07
C LYS A 258 22.17 -17.64 -8.58
N PRO A 259 22.69 -18.80 -8.16
CA PRO A 259 22.97 -19.09 -6.77
C PRO A 259 23.82 -17.99 -6.13
N MET A 260 23.54 -17.69 -4.87
CA MET A 260 24.23 -16.65 -4.09
C MET A 260 25.18 -17.30 -3.08
N SER A 261 26.34 -16.72 -2.79
CA SER A 261 27.22 -17.31 -1.78
C SER A 261 26.66 -17.14 -0.36
N ASN A 262 27.13 -17.96 0.58
CA ASN A 262 26.78 -17.79 2.00
C ASN A 262 27.24 -16.43 2.53
N GLU A 263 28.41 -15.96 2.11
CA GLU A 263 28.95 -14.66 2.51
C GLU A 263 28.05 -13.51 2.06
N GLU A 264 27.57 -13.56 0.81
CA GLU A 264 26.65 -12.56 0.25
C GLU A 264 25.30 -12.57 0.99
N LEU A 265 24.74 -13.75 1.29
CA LEU A 265 23.49 -13.89 2.05
C LEU A 265 23.61 -13.26 3.44
N GLU A 266 24.68 -13.56 4.15
CA GLU A 266 24.91 -13.01 5.49
C GLU A 266 25.13 -11.50 5.46
N GLU A 267 25.78 -10.97 4.43
CA GLU A 267 25.94 -9.53 4.25
C GLU A 267 24.58 -8.84 4.06
N LEU A 268 23.69 -9.42 3.23
CA LEU A 268 22.34 -8.89 3.02
C LEU A 268 21.51 -8.90 4.30
N ILE A 269 21.54 -10.00 5.06
CA ILE A 269 20.79 -10.13 6.31
C ILE A 269 21.33 -9.15 7.37
N ARG A 270 22.66 -8.95 7.45
CA ARG A 270 23.29 -8.06 8.44
C ARG A 270 22.97 -6.58 8.24
N LYS A 271 22.47 -6.18 7.06
CA LYS A 271 21.98 -4.82 6.82
C LYS A 271 20.68 -4.52 7.57
N GLU A 272 19.92 -5.56 7.94
CA GLU A 272 18.73 -5.42 8.76
C GLU A 272 19.10 -5.14 10.23
N ARG A 273 18.59 -4.04 10.76
CA ARG A 273 18.89 -3.58 12.13
C ARG A 273 18.02 -4.28 13.16
N ASN A 274 16.84 -4.73 12.77
CA ASN A 274 15.94 -5.47 13.64
C ASN A 274 16.28 -6.97 13.62
N SER A 275 16.78 -7.50 14.73
CA SER A 275 17.19 -8.92 14.83
C SER A 275 16.07 -9.91 14.55
N VAL A 276 14.82 -9.58 14.88
CA VAL A 276 13.66 -10.44 14.61
C VAL A 276 13.36 -10.47 13.11
N VAL A 277 13.40 -9.32 12.43
CA VAL A 277 13.27 -9.28 10.97
C VAL A 277 14.42 -10.05 10.32
N GLY A 278 15.65 -9.89 10.82
CA GLY A 278 16.83 -10.62 10.35
C GLY A 278 16.66 -12.15 10.43
N GLU A 279 16.05 -12.66 11.48
CA GLU A 279 15.70 -14.10 11.60
C GLU A 279 14.63 -14.51 10.58
N GLY A 280 13.61 -13.68 10.34
CA GLY A 280 12.65 -13.88 9.26
C GLY A 280 13.33 -13.97 7.89
N LEU A 281 14.28 -13.06 7.61
CA LEU A 281 15.06 -13.07 6.39
C LEU A 281 15.93 -14.34 6.26
N ARG A 282 16.51 -14.85 7.35
CA ARG A 282 17.25 -16.14 7.37
C ARG A 282 16.37 -17.31 6.92
N ARG A 283 15.09 -17.32 7.29
CA ARG A 283 14.15 -18.36 6.84
C ARG A 283 13.99 -18.35 5.32
N TYR A 284 13.87 -17.16 4.72
CA TYR A 284 13.80 -17.00 3.27
C TYR A 284 15.15 -17.21 2.55
N ALA A 285 16.27 -17.21 3.28
CA ALA A 285 17.58 -17.52 2.72
C ALA A 285 17.84 -19.04 2.57
N LYS A 286 17.03 -19.89 3.20
CA LYS A 286 17.21 -21.35 3.15
C LYS A 286 17.10 -21.86 1.71
N GLY A 287 18.16 -22.52 1.23
CA GLY A 287 18.24 -23.07 -0.13
C GLY A 287 18.72 -22.05 -1.18
N ARG A 288 18.91 -20.78 -0.81
CA ARG A 288 19.28 -19.71 -1.76
C ARG A 288 20.69 -19.88 -2.36
N THR A 289 21.57 -20.62 -1.69
CA THR A 289 22.93 -20.97 -2.17
C THR A 289 22.97 -21.99 -3.29
N GLU A 290 21.87 -22.72 -3.50
CA GLU A 290 21.71 -23.68 -4.58
C GLU A 290 20.64 -23.22 -5.57
N TYR A 291 19.83 -22.24 -5.16
CA TYR A 291 18.73 -21.72 -5.95
C TYR A 291 19.21 -21.07 -7.24
N TYR A 292 18.68 -21.58 -8.35
CA TYR A 292 18.88 -21.07 -9.68
C TYR A 292 17.51 -20.91 -10.34
N TYR A 293 17.34 -19.80 -11.07
CA TYR A 293 16.17 -19.58 -11.91
C TYR A 293 16.59 -19.04 -13.28
N SER A 294 15.96 -19.57 -14.32
CA SER A 294 16.09 -19.10 -15.69
C SER A 294 14.71 -19.02 -16.31
N SER A 295 14.35 -17.87 -16.87
CA SER A 295 13.10 -17.70 -17.61
C SER A 295 13.00 -18.59 -18.86
N VAL A 296 14.13 -19.11 -19.36
CA VAL A 296 14.16 -20.05 -20.49
C VAL A 296 13.71 -21.45 -20.07
N GLU A 297 13.96 -21.82 -18.81
CA GLU A 297 13.60 -23.13 -18.25
C GLU A 297 12.22 -23.13 -17.56
N ASP A 298 11.68 -21.94 -17.26
CA ASP A 298 10.38 -21.77 -16.65
C ASP A 298 9.25 -21.80 -17.69
N ASN A 299 8.57 -22.96 -17.76
CA ASN A 299 7.40 -23.17 -18.63
C ASN A 299 6.22 -22.22 -18.35
N SER A 300 6.21 -21.53 -17.21
CA SER A 300 5.18 -20.57 -16.84
C SER A 300 5.61 -19.11 -17.01
N PHE A 301 6.80 -18.86 -17.55
CA PHE A 301 7.28 -17.51 -17.84
C PHE A 301 6.50 -16.87 -18.99
N ILE A 302 6.05 -15.63 -18.79
CA ILE A 302 5.36 -14.82 -19.80
C ILE A 302 5.92 -13.39 -19.72
N SER A 303 6.17 -12.76 -20.87
CA SER A 303 6.56 -11.35 -20.93
C SER A 303 6.09 -10.71 -22.24
N ASP A 304 4.85 -10.22 -22.23
CA ASP A 304 4.24 -9.56 -23.39
C ASP A 304 4.60 -8.08 -23.49
N PHE A 305 5.18 -7.52 -22.43
CA PHE A 305 5.59 -6.12 -22.36
C PHE A 305 6.79 -5.84 -23.26
N ASP A 306 6.90 -4.60 -23.76
CA ASP A 306 8.02 -4.13 -24.57
C ASP A 306 9.25 -3.87 -23.68
N GLY A 307 9.71 -4.90 -22.97
CA GLY A 307 10.86 -4.82 -22.08
C GLY A 307 12.12 -4.44 -22.85
N THR A 308 12.85 -3.44 -22.36
CA THR A 308 14.03 -2.88 -23.04
C THR A 308 15.37 -3.47 -22.60
N LYS A 309 15.43 -4.38 -21.63
CA LYS A 309 16.70 -4.98 -21.15
C LYS A 309 16.55 -6.42 -20.66
N LYS A 310 17.63 -7.21 -20.83
CA LYS A 310 17.86 -8.48 -20.11
C LYS A 310 18.24 -8.18 -18.67
N LEU A 311 17.68 -8.92 -17.70
CA LEU A 311 18.11 -8.89 -16.30
C LEU A 311 18.99 -10.13 -16.06
N ASN A 312 20.29 -9.89 -15.88
CA ASN A 312 21.31 -10.91 -15.62
C ASN A 312 21.77 -10.90 -14.16
#